data_AF-A0A9E5WTH4-F1
#
_entry.id   AF-A0A9E5WTH4-F1
#
_cell.length_a   1.000
_cell.length_b   1.000
_cell.length_c   1.000
_cell.angle_alpha   90.00
_cell.angle_beta   90.00
_cell.angle_gamma   90.00
#
_symmetry.space_group_name_H-M   'P 1'
#
loop_
_entity.id
_entity.type
_entity.pdbx_description
1 polymer ?
#
loop_
_entity_poly.entity_id
_entity_poly.type
_entity_poly.pdbx_seq_one_letter_code
_entity_poly.pdbx_strand_id
1 'polypeptide(L)'
;MARIARSRKEAASALGITVRTLNNWTKEAWWPKDACEIDARGRRIAWNIDVISAARDAYGAKGSDAAEDARRLRLAIQAEELRQKRLDTELRRLKLATEQGRLIPRQSEELFASTVLTSLSDWADQLPAIIAAIVPARHRAKVRDRLRRELEARRHKLRAELEAHARELDRKVAQVAE
;
A
#
# COMPACT_ATOMS: atom_id res chain seq x y z
N MET A 1 17.00 54.59 10.92
CA MET A 1 16.02 55.61 11.34
C MET A 1 14.68 54.92 11.51
N ALA A 2 14.07 54.96 12.70
CA ALA A 2 12.81 54.27 12.94
C ALA A 2 11.68 54.91 12.12
N ARG A 3 10.89 54.09 11.42
CA ARG A 3 9.75 54.57 10.64
C ARG A 3 8.58 54.88 11.57
N ILE A 4 8.38 56.16 11.83
CA ILE A 4 7.33 56.66 12.73
C ILE A 4 6.18 57.26 11.90
N ALA A 5 4.97 56.73 12.08
CA ALA A 5 3.75 57.31 11.51
C ALA A 5 3.04 58.19 12.54
N ARG A 6 2.56 59.37 12.11
CA ARG A 6 1.96 60.38 12.99
C ARG A 6 0.44 60.25 13.12
N SER A 7 -0.16 59.34 12.36
CA SER A 7 -1.60 59.07 12.43
C SER A 7 -1.90 57.58 12.31
N ARG A 8 -3.06 57.16 12.83
CA ARG A 8 -3.53 55.77 12.73
C ARG A 8 -3.73 55.32 11.29
N LYS A 9 -4.19 56.23 10.43
CA LYS A 9 -4.44 55.96 9.01
C LYS A 9 -3.13 55.72 8.27
N GLU A 10 -2.13 56.57 8.54
CA GLU A 10 -0.78 56.43 7.99
C GLU A 10 -0.09 55.16 8.50
N ALA A 11 -0.24 54.83 9.78
CA ALA A 11 0.31 53.60 10.35
C ALA A 11 -0.29 52.34 9.72
N ALA A 12 -1.62 52.31 9.59
CA ALA A 12 -2.31 51.19 8.94
C ALA A 12 -1.90 51.05 7.47
N SER A 13 -1.78 52.16 6.75
CA SER A 13 -1.31 52.19 5.37
C SER A 13 0.13 51.72 5.24
N ALA A 14 1.03 52.12 6.15
CA ALA A 14 2.43 51.72 6.14
C ALA A 14 2.62 50.22 6.46
N LEU A 15 1.70 49.64 7.25
CA LEU A 15 1.65 48.22 7.57
C LEU A 15 0.86 47.38 6.54
N GLY A 16 0.24 48.01 5.54
CA GLY A 16 -0.56 47.33 4.51
C GLY A 16 -1.88 46.72 5.03
N ILE A 17 -2.45 47.27 6.11
CA ILE A 17 -3.67 46.74 6.76
C ILE A 17 -4.75 47.82 6.90
N THR A 18 -5.96 47.41 7.28
CA THR A 18 -7.04 48.36 7.59
C THR A 18 -6.86 48.98 8.98
N VAL A 19 -7.37 50.19 9.19
CA VAL A 19 -7.39 50.84 10.51
C VAL A 19 -8.14 50.00 11.56
N ARG A 20 -9.17 49.26 11.14
CA ARG A 20 -9.90 48.31 12.00
C ARG A 20 -9.00 47.18 12.47
N THR A 21 -8.23 46.59 11.57
CA THR A 21 -7.25 45.54 11.89
C THR A 21 -6.20 46.06 12.87
N LEU A 22 -5.65 47.27 12.62
CA LEU A 22 -4.68 47.90 13.52
C LEU A 22 -5.24 48.12 14.94
N ASN A 23 -6.50 48.56 15.05
CA ASN A 23 -7.16 48.74 16.35
C ASN A 23 -7.35 47.41 17.09
N ASN A 24 -7.68 46.34 16.37
CA ASN A 24 -7.82 45.01 16.96
C ASN A 24 -6.47 44.50 17.49
N TRP A 25 -5.39 44.66 16.72
CA TRP A 25 -4.05 44.26 17.14
C TRP A 25 -3.63 44.94 18.44
N THR A 26 -4.01 46.21 18.66
CA THR A 26 -3.68 46.91 19.91
C THR A 26 -4.33 46.34 21.18
N LYS A 27 -5.22 45.35 21.05
CA LYS A 27 -5.87 44.63 22.15
C LYS A 27 -5.32 43.21 22.31
N GLU A 28 -4.48 42.75 21.40
CA GLU A 28 -3.93 41.40 21.43
C GLU A 28 -2.74 41.31 22.39
N ALA A 29 -2.55 40.15 23.02
CA ALA A 29 -1.55 39.98 24.07
C ALA A 29 -0.09 40.13 23.57
N TRP A 30 0.14 39.95 22.26
CA TRP A 30 1.47 40.11 21.65
C TRP A 30 1.82 41.56 21.32
N TRP A 31 0.88 42.50 21.44
CA TRP A 31 1.11 43.89 21.04
C TRP A 31 2.23 44.53 21.87
N PRO A 32 3.29 45.05 21.23
CA PRO A 32 4.45 45.57 21.96
C PRO A 32 4.08 46.88 22.68
N LYS A 33 4.55 47.04 23.91
CA LYS A 33 4.25 48.21 24.75
C LYS A 33 4.81 49.51 24.15
N ASP A 34 5.93 49.42 23.44
CA ASP A 34 6.62 50.55 22.84
C ASP A 34 6.21 50.81 21.38
N ALA A 35 5.15 50.15 20.88
CA ALA A 35 4.64 50.38 19.53
C ALA A 35 4.06 51.78 19.31
N CYS A 36 3.65 52.47 20.38
CA CYS A 36 3.02 53.77 20.28
C CYS A 36 3.50 54.73 21.37
N GLU A 37 3.73 55.98 20.99
CA GLU A 37 3.91 57.07 21.93
C GLU A 37 2.53 57.62 22.34
N ILE A 38 2.37 57.91 23.63
CA ILE A 38 1.11 58.34 24.24
C ILE A 38 1.29 59.76 24.80
N ASP A 39 0.42 60.68 24.39
CA ASP A 39 0.33 62.06 24.91
C ASP A 39 -0.15 62.08 26.37
N ALA A 40 0.07 63.18 27.09
CA ALA A 40 -0.32 63.38 28.49
C ALA A 40 -1.84 63.17 28.75
N ARG A 41 -2.66 63.19 27.70
CA ARG A 41 -4.11 62.89 27.73
C ARG A 41 -4.45 61.43 27.42
N GLY A 42 -3.47 60.52 27.41
CA GLY A 42 -3.67 59.09 27.13
C GLY A 42 -3.94 58.76 25.66
N ARG A 43 -3.66 59.68 24.72
CA ARG A 43 -3.92 59.48 23.29
C ARG A 43 -2.65 59.03 22.56
N ARG A 44 -2.76 58.00 21.72
CA ARG A 44 -1.66 57.53 20.86
C ARG A 44 -1.37 58.56 19.75
N ILE A 45 -0.18 59.16 19.78
CA ILE A 45 0.24 60.27 18.88
C ILE A 45 1.26 59.85 17.82
N ALA A 46 2.07 58.82 18.10
CA ALA A 46 3.06 58.31 17.16
C ALA A 46 3.05 56.78 17.17
N TRP A 47 3.30 56.17 16.02
CA TRP A 47 3.28 54.72 15.80
C TRP A 47 4.61 54.28 15.23
N ASN A 48 5.31 53.38 15.93
CA ASN A 48 6.58 52.82 15.49
C ASN A 48 6.33 51.58 14.63
N ILE A 49 6.43 51.75 13.31
CA ILE A 49 6.05 50.72 12.33
C ILE A 49 7.02 49.53 12.37
N ASP A 50 8.30 49.78 12.59
CA ASP A 50 9.33 48.74 12.60
C ASP A 50 9.16 47.80 13.79
N VAL A 51 8.83 48.34 14.96
CA VAL A 51 8.54 47.56 16.18
C VAL A 51 7.26 46.74 16.02
N ILE A 52 6.21 47.31 15.43
CA ILE A 52 4.96 46.60 15.18
C ILE A 52 5.18 45.44 14.20
N SER A 53 5.94 45.66 13.12
CA SER A 53 6.25 44.62 12.14
C SER A 53 7.08 43.49 12.75
N ALA A 54 8.13 43.83 13.50
CA ALA A 54 8.99 42.82 14.13
C ALA A 54 8.23 41.94 15.14
N ALA A 55 7.34 42.54 15.95
CA ALA A 55 6.52 41.80 16.90
C ALA A 55 5.49 40.89 16.19
N ARG A 56 4.90 41.35 15.09
CA ARG A 56 3.99 40.54 14.27
C ARG A 56 4.71 39.32 13.69
N ASP A 57 5.89 39.53 13.12
CA ASP A 57 6.63 38.46 12.45
C ASP A 57 7.14 37.41 13.47
N ALA A 58 7.53 37.85 14.68
CA ALA A 58 7.85 36.96 15.80
C ALA A 58 6.65 36.16 16.33
N TYR A 59 5.44 36.71 16.27
CA TYR A 59 4.21 36.01 16.63
C TYR A 59 3.77 35.03 15.53
N GLY A 60 3.88 35.43 14.26
CA GLY A 60 3.55 34.59 13.10
C GLY A 60 4.43 33.34 12.99
N ALA A 61 5.71 33.43 13.37
CA ALA A 61 6.64 32.30 13.39
C ALA A 61 6.24 31.18 14.38
N LYS A 62 5.49 31.49 15.45
CA LYS A 62 4.99 30.47 16.40
C LYS A 62 3.74 29.73 15.92
N GLY A 63 3.06 30.24 14.90
CA GLY A 63 1.86 29.63 14.31
C GLY A 63 2.15 28.70 13.11
N SER A 64 3.37 28.72 12.56
CA SER A 64 3.73 27.92 11.38
C SER A 64 3.85 26.43 11.69
N ASP A 65 4.29 26.06 12.90
CA ASP A 65 4.59 24.68 13.24
C ASP A 65 3.32 23.82 13.29
N ALA A 66 2.24 24.33 13.91
CA ALA A 66 0.95 23.64 13.94
C ALA A 66 0.30 23.50 12.55
N ALA A 67 0.51 24.48 11.67
CA ALA A 67 0.02 24.43 10.29
C ALA A 67 0.81 23.42 9.44
N GLU A 68 2.12 23.30 9.69
CA GLU A 68 3.00 22.34 9.02
C GLU A 68 2.70 20.91 9.47
N ASP A 69 2.48 20.68 10.76
CA ASP A 69 2.09 19.37 11.31
C ASP A 69 0.73 18.91 10.78
N ALA A 70 -0.26 19.82 10.70
CA ALA A 70 -1.55 19.52 10.09
C ALA A 70 -1.43 19.15 8.60
N ARG A 71 -0.49 19.76 7.87
CA ARG A 71 -0.21 19.43 6.48
C ARG A 71 0.45 18.05 6.35
N ARG A 72 1.40 17.72 7.23
CA ARG A 72 2.07 16.40 7.27
C ARG A 72 1.06 15.28 7.58
N LEU A 73 0.17 15.49 8.54
CA LEU A 73 -0.87 14.52 8.88
C LEU A 73 -1.84 14.26 7.71
N ARG A 74 -2.25 15.31 7.00
CA ARG A 74 -3.11 15.17 5.81
C ARG A 74 -2.42 14.38 4.70
N LEU A 75 -1.13 14.62 4.46
CA LEU A 75 -0.36 13.87 3.46
C LEU A 75 -0.23 12.39 3.84
N ALA A 76 -0.03 12.08 5.12
CA ALA A 76 0.02 10.70 5.60
C ALA A 76 -1.34 9.98 5.41
N ILE A 77 -2.44 10.64 5.74
CA ILE A 77 -3.80 10.09 5.52
C ILE A 77 -4.04 9.82 4.04
N GLN A 78 -3.70 10.76 3.16
CA GLN A 78 -3.85 10.59 1.71
C GLN A 78 -2.98 9.44 1.17
N ALA A 79 -1.77 9.25 1.70
CA ALA A 79 -0.91 8.13 1.34
C ALA A 79 -1.54 6.79 1.73
N GLU A 80 -2.11 6.70 2.94
CA GLU A 80 -2.74 5.47 3.42
C GLU A 80 -4.04 5.16 2.66
N GLU A 81 -4.86 6.18 2.38
CA GLU A 81 -6.03 6.03 1.51
C GLU A 81 -5.66 5.53 0.11
N LEU A 82 -4.57 6.05 -0.46
CA LEU A 82 -4.07 5.60 -1.76
C LEU A 82 -3.60 4.15 -1.70
N ARG A 83 -2.93 3.75 -0.61
CA ARG A 83 -2.51 2.37 -0.39
C ARG A 83 -3.70 1.42 -0.31
N GLN A 84 -4.72 1.78 0.47
CA GLN A 84 -5.96 0.99 0.58
C GLN A 84 -6.67 0.87 -0.77
N LYS A 85 -6.80 1.97 -1.52
CA LYS A 85 -7.41 1.96 -2.86
C LYS A 85 -6.66 1.06 -3.84
N ARG A 86 -5.33 1.02 -3.77
CA ARG A 86 -4.51 0.12 -4.61
C ARG A 86 -4.79 -1.35 -4.28
N LEU A 87 -4.78 -1.72 -2.99
CA LEU A 87 -5.10 -3.08 -2.55
C LEU A 87 -6.53 -3.51 -2.97
N ASP A 88 -7.52 -2.63 -2.81
CA ASP A 88 -8.88 -2.91 -3.26
C ASP A 88 -8.98 -3.11 -4.77
N THR A 89 -8.21 -2.33 -5.54
CA THR A 89 -8.18 -2.45 -7.00
C THR A 89 -7.57 -3.80 -7.42
N GLU A 90 -6.51 -4.24 -6.76
CA GLU A 90 -5.90 -5.55 -7.00
C GLU A 90 -6.85 -6.70 -6.65
N LEU A 91 -7.52 -6.64 -5.48
CA LEU A 91 -8.50 -7.64 -5.08
C LEU A 91 -9.66 -7.73 -6.08
N ARG A 92 -10.18 -6.59 -6.54
CA ARG A 92 -11.22 -6.55 -7.59
C ARG A 92 -10.72 -7.12 -8.91
N ARG A 93 -9.49 -6.83 -9.29
CA ARG A 93 -8.87 -7.38 -10.51
C ARG A 93 -8.72 -8.90 -10.42
N LEU A 94 -8.31 -9.44 -9.28
CA LEU A 94 -8.20 -10.88 -9.05
C LEU A 94 -9.56 -11.56 -9.08
N LYS A 95 -10.58 -10.97 -8.45
CA LYS A 95 -11.97 -11.46 -8.52
C LYS A 95 -12.47 -11.47 -9.97
N LEU A 96 -12.29 -10.38 -10.69
CA LEU A 96 -12.69 -10.28 -12.10
C LEU A 96 -11.96 -11.32 -12.97
N ALA A 97 -10.67 -11.56 -12.75
CA ALA A 97 -9.93 -12.60 -13.46
C ALA A 97 -10.45 -14.02 -13.15
N THR A 98 -10.92 -14.26 -11.92
CA THR A 98 -11.56 -15.51 -11.53
C THR A 98 -12.93 -15.69 -12.20
N GLU A 99 -13.78 -14.65 -12.15
CA GLU A 99 -15.10 -14.64 -12.80
C GLU A 99 -15.01 -14.77 -14.32
N GLN A 100 -13.96 -14.21 -14.93
CA GLN A 100 -13.66 -14.36 -16.37
C GLN A 100 -12.99 -15.70 -16.71
N GLY A 101 -12.83 -16.62 -15.75
CA GLY A 101 -12.23 -17.94 -15.98
C GLY A 101 -10.74 -17.93 -16.29
N ARG A 102 -10.05 -16.80 -16.07
CA ARG A 102 -8.60 -16.66 -16.31
C ARG A 102 -7.75 -17.19 -15.16
N LEU A 103 -8.33 -17.31 -13.96
CA LEU A 103 -7.72 -17.94 -12.80
C LEU A 103 -8.62 -19.11 -12.40
N ILE A 104 -8.18 -20.33 -12.68
CA ILE A 104 -8.81 -21.52 -12.12
C ILE A 104 -8.43 -21.55 -10.64
N PRO A 105 -9.39 -21.75 -9.71
CA PRO A 105 -9.06 -21.88 -8.30
C PRO A 105 -8.14 -23.09 -8.10
N ARG A 106 -7.03 -22.91 -7.37
CA ARG A 106 -6.06 -23.98 -7.08
C ARG A 106 -6.71 -25.25 -6.55
N GLN A 107 -7.73 -25.13 -5.70
CA GLN A 107 -8.48 -26.28 -5.18
C GLN A 107 -9.19 -27.07 -6.28
N SER A 108 -9.72 -26.40 -7.30
CA SER A 108 -10.36 -27.04 -8.44
C SER A 108 -9.34 -27.73 -9.37
N GLU A 109 -8.16 -27.13 -9.55
CA GLU A 109 -7.05 -27.78 -10.28
C GLU A 109 -6.54 -29.02 -9.55
N GLU A 110 -6.34 -28.94 -8.23
CA GLU A 110 -5.91 -30.06 -7.39
C GLU A 110 -6.93 -31.20 -7.41
N LEU A 111 -8.23 -30.87 -7.31
CA LEU A 111 -9.30 -31.86 -7.43
C LEU A 111 -9.32 -32.51 -8.81
N PHE A 112 -9.22 -31.72 -9.88
CA PHE A 112 -9.18 -32.24 -11.25
C PHE A 112 -7.96 -33.15 -11.46
N ALA A 113 -6.78 -32.71 -11.05
CA ALA A 113 -5.56 -33.49 -11.13
C ALA A 113 -5.69 -34.81 -10.36
N SER A 114 -6.19 -34.77 -9.12
CA SER A 114 -6.41 -35.99 -8.33
C SER A 114 -7.38 -36.96 -9.01
N THR A 115 -8.46 -36.45 -9.60
CA THR A 115 -9.49 -37.26 -10.26
C THR A 115 -8.94 -37.92 -11.52
N VAL A 116 -8.26 -37.15 -12.37
CA VAL A 116 -7.64 -37.65 -13.60
C VAL A 116 -6.53 -38.65 -13.29
N LEU A 117 -5.66 -38.35 -12.33
CA LEU A 117 -4.57 -39.26 -11.95
C LEU A 117 -5.09 -40.57 -11.35
N THR A 118 -6.15 -40.51 -10.55
CA THR A 118 -6.79 -41.71 -10.00
C THR A 118 -7.37 -42.56 -11.12
N SER A 119 -8.14 -41.96 -12.03
CA SER A 119 -8.72 -42.67 -13.17
C SER A 119 -7.66 -43.29 -14.09
N LEU A 120 -6.55 -42.59 -14.34
CA LEU A 120 -5.42 -43.13 -15.09
C LEU A 120 -4.73 -44.27 -14.36
N SER A 121 -4.62 -44.19 -13.02
CA SER A 121 -4.05 -45.27 -12.22
C SER A 121 -4.91 -46.53 -12.30
N ASP A 122 -6.23 -46.40 -12.15
CA ASP A 122 -7.19 -47.49 -12.27
C ASP A 122 -7.09 -48.17 -13.64
N TRP A 123 -6.98 -47.36 -14.70
CA TRP A 123 -6.83 -47.87 -16.05
C TRP A 123 -5.51 -48.64 -16.24
N ALA A 124 -4.42 -48.11 -15.69
CA ALA A 124 -3.12 -48.78 -15.70
C ALA A 124 -3.12 -50.10 -14.90
N ASP A 125 -3.92 -50.22 -13.83
CA ASP A 125 -4.05 -51.46 -13.07
C ASP A 125 -4.85 -52.55 -13.83
N GLN A 126 -5.81 -52.13 -14.65
CA GLN A 126 -6.66 -53.03 -15.45
C GLN A 126 -5.98 -53.51 -16.74
N LEU A 127 -5.13 -52.67 -17.34
CA LEU A 127 -4.45 -52.94 -18.62
C LEU A 127 -3.77 -54.31 -18.71
N PRO A 128 -2.97 -54.76 -17.72
CA PRO A 128 -2.33 -56.08 -17.77
C PRO A 128 -3.31 -57.23 -17.92
N ALA A 129 -4.49 -57.14 -17.29
CA ALA A 129 -5.52 -58.16 -17.39
C ALA A 129 -6.21 -58.14 -18.75
N ILE A 130 -6.52 -56.94 -19.27
CA ILE A 130 -7.13 -56.76 -20.59
C ILE A 130 -6.20 -57.30 -21.69
N ILE A 131 -4.93 -56.91 -21.68
CA ILE A 131 -3.95 -57.37 -22.68
C ILE A 131 -3.75 -58.88 -22.58
N ALA A 132 -3.65 -59.43 -21.36
CA ALA A 132 -3.48 -60.86 -21.17
C ALA A 132 -4.69 -61.67 -21.69
N ALA A 133 -5.91 -61.12 -21.69
CA ALA A 133 -7.09 -61.82 -22.21
C ALA A 133 -7.01 -62.09 -23.73
N ILE A 134 -6.32 -61.22 -24.48
CA ILE A 134 -6.16 -61.29 -25.95
C ILE A 134 -5.13 -62.37 -26.34
N VAL A 135 -4.23 -62.73 -25.44
CA VAL A 135 -3.15 -63.70 -25.69
C VAL A 135 -3.64 -65.14 -25.40
N PRO A 136 -3.12 -66.18 -26.09
CA PRO A 136 -3.44 -67.58 -25.80
C PRO A 136 -3.32 -67.94 -24.31
N ALA A 137 -4.23 -68.80 -23.83
CA ALA A 137 -4.37 -69.19 -22.41
C ALA A 137 -3.03 -69.53 -21.73
N ARG A 138 -2.17 -70.29 -22.43
CA ARG A 138 -0.85 -70.71 -21.96
C ARG A 138 0.13 -69.58 -21.62
N HIS A 139 -0.07 -68.37 -22.17
CA HIS A 139 0.84 -67.24 -21.97
C HIS A 139 0.24 -66.13 -21.09
N ARG A 140 -1.06 -66.19 -20.76
CA ARG A 140 -1.78 -65.10 -20.07
C ARG A 140 -1.13 -64.70 -18.75
N ALA A 141 -0.82 -65.67 -17.89
CA ALA A 141 -0.19 -65.42 -16.60
C ALA A 141 1.17 -64.73 -16.77
N LYS A 142 2.04 -65.27 -17.65
CA LYS A 142 3.37 -64.71 -17.90
C LYS A 142 3.33 -63.28 -18.45
N VAL A 143 2.42 -63.01 -19.39
CA VAL A 143 2.23 -61.67 -19.97
C VAL A 143 1.70 -60.69 -18.93
N ARG A 144 0.64 -61.07 -18.20
CA ARG A 144 0.04 -60.25 -17.13
C ARG A 144 1.07 -59.86 -16.09
N ASP A 145 1.82 -60.83 -15.57
CA ASP A 145 2.76 -60.60 -14.48
C ASP A 145 3.97 -59.78 -14.94
N ARG A 146 4.43 -59.98 -16.19
CA ARG A 146 5.47 -59.13 -16.79
C ARG A 146 4.98 -57.67 -16.93
N LEU A 147 3.77 -57.47 -17.43
CA LEU A 147 3.20 -56.13 -17.60
C LEU A 147 2.98 -55.44 -16.26
N ARG A 148 2.52 -56.15 -15.22
CA ARG A 148 2.40 -55.61 -13.86
C ARG A 148 3.74 -55.11 -13.33
N ARG A 149 4.80 -55.92 -13.42
CA ARG A 149 6.15 -55.53 -12.97
C ARG A 149 6.70 -54.32 -13.73
N GLU A 150 6.50 -54.29 -15.05
CA GLU A 150 6.95 -53.17 -15.89
C GLU A 150 6.21 -51.88 -15.54
N LEU A 151 4.89 -51.92 -15.36
CA LEU A 151 4.09 -50.76 -14.96
C LEU A 151 4.45 -50.28 -13.56
N GLU A 152 4.67 -51.18 -12.61
CA GLU A 152 5.09 -50.84 -11.26
C GLU A 152 6.49 -50.20 -11.24
N ALA A 153 7.45 -50.75 -12.00
CA ALA A 153 8.76 -50.14 -12.17
C ALA A 153 8.68 -48.73 -12.77
N ARG A 154 7.82 -48.54 -13.78
CA ARG A 154 7.58 -47.21 -14.38
C ARG A 154 6.93 -46.24 -13.40
N ARG A 155 5.97 -46.69 -12.57
CA ARG A 155 5.37 -45.87 -11.50
C ARG A 155 6.41 -45.43 -10.48
N HIS A 156 7.28 -46.32 -10.04
CA HIS A 156 8.37 -45.97 -9.12
C HIS A 156 9.34 -44.95 -9.73
N LYS A 157 9.71 -45.14 -11.01
CA LYS A 157 10.57 -44.18 -11.73
C LYS A 157 9.91 -42.81 -11.84
N LEU A 158 8.64 -42.76 -12.28
CA LEU A 158 7.90 -41.51 -12.41
C LEU A 158 7.75 -40.79 -11.07
N ARG A 159 7.49 -41.53 -9.99
CA ARG A 159 7.45 -40.97 -8.63
C ARG A 159 8.78 -40.32 -8.25
N ALA A 160 9.91 -40.98 -8.50
CA ALA A 160 11.22 -40.42 -8.20
C ALA A 160 11.50 -39.15 -9.03
N GLU A 161 11.11 -39.13 -10.30
CA GLU A 161 11.23 -37.96 -11.17
C GLU A 161 10.37 -36.79 -10.66
N LEU A 162 9.13 -37.05 -10.26
CA LEU A 162 8.23 -36.04 -9.69
C LEU A 162 8.74 -35.50 -8.35
N GLU A 163 9.24 -36.37 -7.46
CA GLU A 163 9.83 -35.94 -6.18
C GLU A 163 11.09 -35.08 -6.40
N ALA A 164 11.91 -35.41 -7.40
CA ALA A 164 13.08 -34.61 -7.76
C ALA A 164 12.67 -33.23 -8.30
N HIS A 165 11.67 -33.20 -9.18
CA HIS A 165 11.17 -31.95 -9.77
C HIS A 165 10.49 -31.05 -8.72
N ALA A 166 9.71 -31.63 -7.79
CA ALA A 166 9.11 -30.90 -6.69
C ALA A 166 10.17 -30.22 -5.81
N ARG A 167 11.24 -30.94 -5.44
CA ARG A 167 12.36 -30.36 -4.67
C ARG A 167 13.07 -29.24 -5.41
N GLU A 168 13.18 -29.33 -6.74
CA GLU A 168 13.76 -28.29 -7.56
C GLU A 168 12.89 -27.01 -7.58
N LEU A 169 11.57 -27.19 -7.71
CA LEU A 169 10.61 -26.09 -7.63
C LEU A 169 10.62 -25.41 -6.26
N ASP A 170 10.62 -26.19 -5.18
CA ASP A 170 10.68 -25.66 -3.81
C ASP A 170 11.94 -24.81 -3.59
N ARG A 171 13.09 -25.25 -4.11
CA ARG A 171 14.34 -24.47 -4.07
C ARG A 171 14.24 -23.16 -4.85
N LYS A 172 13.66 -23.19 -6.05
CA LYS A 172 13.46 -22.00 -6.89
C LYS A 172 12.53 -20.98 -6.21
N VAL A 173 11.46 -21.45 -5.56
CA VAL A 173 10.55 -20.58 -4.80
C VAL A 173 11.26 -19.96 -3.60
N ALA A 174 12.06 -20.73 -2.86
CA ALA A 174 12.83 -20.21 -1.73
C ALA A 174 13.84 -19.11 -2.15
N GLN A 175 14.51 -19.27 -3.29
CA GLN A 175 15.46 -18.29 -3.82
C GLN A 175 14.82 -16.97 -4.28
N VAL A 176 13.53 -16.96 -4.62
CA VAL A 176 12.80 -15.75 -5.03
C VAL A 176 12.24 -15.00 -3.81
N ALA A 177 12.18 -15.66 -2.65
CA ALA A 177 11.65 -15.08 -1.41
C ALA A 177 12.73 -14.40 -0.54
N GLU A 178 14.03 -14.62 -0.83
CA GLU A 178 15.18 -13.88 -0.27
C GLU A 178 15.51 -12.64 -1.11
#